data_AF-U7MT84-F1
#
_entry.id   AF-U7MT84-F1
#
_cell.length_a   1.000
_cell.length_b   1.000
_cell.length_c   1.000
_cell.angle_alpha   90.00
_cell.angle_beta   90.00
_cell.angle_gamma   90.00
#
_symmetry.space_group_name_H-M   'P 1'
#
loop_
_entity.id
_entity.type
_entity.pdbx_description
1 polymer ?
#
loop_
_entity_poly.entity_id
_entity_poly.type
_entity_poly.pdbx_seq_one_letter_code
_entity_poly.pdbx_strand_id
1 'polypeptide(L)'
;MQRWVIHIDMDAFFASVEQLTRPTLRGRPVIVGGMNGRGVVAGASYEARKFGVSSAMPTYRALQLIGFGAVQIQPRKAVYSAASKRVFELIHQRVDLVEQLSIDEAFMEPAELIGATAAEVKDWADNLRAEIKDITGLPSSIGAGSGKQFAKIGSGQAKPDGSKIIPVDDELEFLHPLPVGKLWGVGPVTASKLQAIGVTTIGDLANMSEREVKISLGGTLGMDLWHLARGIDERPVAPRAEAKSHSAEQTFAKDLTTAAEVDEALGWAAESAHKRLLADGRGARTVTVKLKMADFRTETRSATLPYATDNAETLRAVADTIVRYPAETGPVRLVGVGYSGLETARQDVLFPELDRAAQRQVAASASGGVSMEEPTMVTGIPGADGVVVPGPVEDAAAEQPSAPELPGSHWRATQDVFHPDFGHGWIQGSGHGVVSVRFETRATGPGKTRTFPADDSQLVPADPLDSLAWQDWLAEKLH
;
A
#
# COMPACT_ATOMS: atom_id res chain seq x y z
N MET A 1 -3.99 34.10 11.82
CA MET A 1 -2.71 33.45 12.19
C MET A 1 -2.37 32.48 11.09
N GLN A 2 -1.10 32.36 10.72
CA GLN A 2 -0.65 31.46 9.67
C GLN A 2 -0.88 30.00 10.11
N ARG A 3 -1.54 29.22 9.25
CA ARG A 3 -1.74 27.78 9.40
C ARG A 3 -0.54 27.05 8.82
N TRP A 4 -0.08 26.00 9.50
CA TRP A 4 0.98 25.13 9.01
C TRP A 4 0.48 23.69 8.94
N VAL A 5 0.36 23.17 7.72
CA VAL A 5 0.17 21.75 7.48
C VAL A 5 1.55 21.12 7.35
N ILE A 6 1.78 20.07 8.13
CA ILE A 6 3.02 19.30 8.09
C ILE A 6 2.72 17.94 7.48
N HIS A 7 3.67 17.47 6.68
CA HIS A 7 3.63 16.15 6.08
C HIS A 7 4.94 15.42 6.39
N ILE A 8 4.83 14.24 7.00
CA ILE A 8 5.96 13.34 7.27
C ILE A 8 5.85 12.11 6.38
N ASP A 9 6.99 11.66 5.87
CA ASP A 9 7.13 10.47 5.03
C ASP A 9 8.40 9.71 5.43
N MET A 10 8.27 8.46 5.84
CA MET A 10 9.41 7.62 6.23
C MET A 10 10.21 7.21 5.00
N ASP A 11 11.51 7.47 5.06
CA ASP A 11 12.37 7.42 3.91
C ASP A 11 12.62 5.98 3.44
N ALA A 12 12.20 5.68 2.21
CA ALA A 12 12.33 4.35 1.59
C ALA A 12 11.89 3.22 2.56
N PHE A 13 10.77 3.44 3.27
CA PHE A 13 10.40 2.76 4.52
C PHE A 13 10.75 1.26 4.57
N PHE A 14 10.25 0.46 3.63
CA PHE A 14 10.44 -1.00 3.68
C PHE A 14 11.93 -1.37 3.55
N ALA A 15 12.65 -0.73 2.63
CA ALA A 15 14.07 -0.98 2.46
C ALA A 15 14.89 -0.48 3.65
N SER A 16 14.52 0.66 4.24
CA SER A 16 15.16 1.19 5.45
C SER A 16 14.95 0.29 6.67
N VAL A 17 13.76 -0.30 6.84
CA VAL A 17 13.49 -1.30 7.90
C VAL A 17 14.31 -2.58 7.68
N GLU A 18 14.43 -3.04 6.44
CA GLU A 18 15.30 -4.17 6.10
C GLU A 18 16.78 -3.85 6.36
N GLN A 19 17.27 -2.66 5.99
CA GLN A 19 18.65 -2.23 6.25
C GLN A 19 18.92 -1.93 7.74
N LEU A 20 17.88 -1.60 8.51
CA LEU A 20 17.95 -1.44 9.96
C LEU A 20 18.20 -2.79 10.64
N THR A 21 17.38 -3.79 10.29
CA THR A 21 17.39 -5.12 10.91
C THR A 21 18.43 -6.06 10.31
N ARG A 22 18.91 -5.79 9.09
CA ARG A 22 19.97 -6.54 8.38
C ARG A 22 21.10 -5.59 8.00
N PRO A 23 21.98 -5.21 8.96
CA PRO A 23 22.94 -4.12 8.78
C PRO A 23 23.91 -4.29 7.62
N THR A 24 24.20 -5.53 7.18
CA THR A 24 25.02 -5.80 5.99
C THR A 24 24.37 -5.29 4.69
N LEU A 25 23.06 -4.98 4.69
CA LEU A 25 22.35 -4.44 3.53
C LEU A 25 22.53 -2.93 3.32
N ARG A 26 23.10 -2.21 4.30
CA ARG A 26 23.33 -0.77 4.19
C ARG A 26 24.30 -0.46 3.05
N GLY A 27 24.00 0.55 2.23
CA GLY A 27 24.80 0.89 1.06
C GLY A 27 24.62 -0.06 -0.13
N ARG A 28 23.75 -1.07 -0.04
CA ARG A 28 23.45 -1.99 -1.14
C ARG A 28 22.12 -1.63 -1.83
N PRO A 29 21.96 -1.91 -3.12
CA PRO A 29 20.71 -1.69 -3.83
C PRO A 29 19.68 -2.77 -3.43
N VAL A 30 18.90 -2.47 -2.39
CA VAL A 30 17.88 -3.36 -1.84
C VAL A 30 16.54 -3.14 -2.51
N ILE A 31 15.92 -4.24 -2.94
CA ILE A 31 14.57 -4.31 -3.47
C ILE A 31 13.73 -5.19 -2.56
N VAL A 32 12.70 -4.63 -1.94
CA VAL A 32 11.68 -5.37 -1.20
C VAL A 32 10.52 -5.66 -2.15
N GLY A 33 10.20 -6.93 -2.38
CA GLY A 33 9.14 -7.32 -3.31
C GLY A 33 8.97 -8.81 -3.48
N GLY A 34 7.87 -9.22 -4.11
CA GLY A 34 7.54 -10.63 -4.33
C GLY A 34 8.58 -11.36 -5.19
N MET A 35 8.95 -12.59 -4.80
CA MET A 35 9.93 -13.43 -5.52
C MET A 35 9.32 -14.31 -6.62
N ASN A 36 8.00 -14.31 -6.76
CA ASN A 36 7.19 -15.21 -7.58
C ASN A 36 7.04 -14.79 -9.06
N GLY A 37 8.04 -14.10 -9.64
CA GLY A 37 8.13 -13.75 -11.07
C GLY A 37 7.13 -12.70 -11.58
N ARG A 38 5.95 -12.59 -10.97
CA ARG A 38 4.90 -11.59 -11.26
C ARG A 38 4.81 -10.50 -10.19
N GLY A 39 5.68 -10.53 -9.18
CA GLY A 39 5.73 -9.55 -8.10
C GLY A 39 6.19 -8.17 -8.57
N VAL A 40 5.74 -7.14 -7.87
CA VAL A 40 6.20 -5.75 -8.03
C VAL A 40 7.09 -5.36 -6.85
N VAL A 41 7.90 -4.32 -7.08
CA VAL A 41 8.69 -3.67 -6.04
C VAL A 41 7.73 -2.98 -5.06
N ALA A 42 7.68 -3.46 -3.83
CA ALA A 42 6.96 -2.81 -2.74
C ALA A 42 7.76 -1.62 -2.18
N GLY A 43 9.07 -1.79 -2.04
CA GLY A 43 9.98 -0.71 -1.64
C GLY A 43 11.37 -0.88 -2.23
N ALA A 44 12.02 0.24 -2.54
CA ALA A 44 13.40 0.26 -3.07
C ALA A 44 14.24 1.24 -2.28
N SER A 45 15.45 0.81 -1.91
CA SER A 45 16.43 1.66 -1.22
C SER A 45 16.89 2.81 -2.13
N TYR A 46 17.46 3.86 -1.54
CA TYR A 46 18.01 4.96 -2.33
C TYR A 46 19.13 4.51 -3.27
N GLU A 47 19.92 3.51 -2.88
CA GLU A 47 20.93 2.90 -3.74
C GLU A 47 20.31 2.19 -4.95
N ALA A 48 19.17 1.51 -4.78
CA ALA A 48 18.43 0.92 -5.90
C ALA A 48 17.80 1.98 -6.81
N ARG A 49 17.27 3.07 -6.24
CA ARG A 49 16.66 4.18 -7.00
C ARG A 49 17.64 4.87 -7.95
N LYS A 50 18.95 4.87 -7.65
CA LYS A 50 19.99 5.38 -8.57
C LYS A 50 20.03 4.66 -9.93
N PHE A 51 19.55 3.41 -9.98
CA PHE A 51 19.42 2.62 -11.21
C PHE A 51 18.08 2.82 -11.92
N GLY A 52 17.24 3.76 -11.46
CA GLY A 52 15.91 4.00 -12.02
C GLY A 52 14.83 3.07 -11.48
N VAL A 53 15.10 2.30 -10.42
CA VAL A 53 14.09 1.45 -9.77
C VAL A 53 13.11 2.31 -8.97
N SER A 54 11.82 2.00 -9.09
CA SER A 54 10.73 2.67 -8.36
C SER A 54 9.75 1.65 -7.78
N SER A 55 8.97 2.05 -6.79
CA SER A 55 7.82 1.26 -6.32
C SER A 55 6.84 0.97 -7.47
N ALA A 56 6.09 -0.13 -7.34
CA ALA A 56 5.18 -0.69 -8.35
C ALA A 56 5.84 -1.15 -9.67
N MET A 57 7.16 -0.97 -9.84
CA MET A 57 7.89 -1.54 -10.98
C MET A 57 7.86 -3.07 -10.91
N PRO A 58 7.74 -3.80 -12.04
CA PRO A 58 7.91 -5.26 -12.05
C PRO A 58 9.28 -5.66 -11.49
N THR A 59 9.31 -6.60 -10.55
CA THR A 59 10.55 -6.93 -9.82
C THR A 59 11.64 -7.46 -10.75
N TYR A 60 11.27 -8.26 -11.76
CA TYR A 60 12.23 -8.74 -12.77
C TYR A 60 12.93 -7.58 -13.50
N ARG A 61 12.21 -6.48 -13.77
CA ARG A 61 12.76 -5.31 -14.44
C ARG A 61 13.70 -4.55 -13.53
N ALA A 62 13.34 -4.41 -12.26
CA ALA A 62 14.20 -3.80 -11.24
C ALA A 62 15.54 -4.56 -11.09
N LEU A 63 15.48 -5.89 -11.07
CA LEU A 63 16.68 -6.75 -11.04
C LEU A 63 17.55 -6.58 -12.29
N GLN A 64 16.94 -6.47 -13.49
CA GLN A 64 17.67 -6.21 -14.73
C GLN A 64 18.37 -4.85 -14.74
N LEU A 65 17.74 -3.80 -14.18
CA LEU A 65 18.31 -2.46 -14.13
C LEU A 65 19.56 -2.37 -13.25
N ILE A 66 19.58 -3.10 -12.13
CA ILE A 66 20.71 -3.10 -11.20
C ILE A 66 21.77 -4.15 -11.60
N GLY A 67 21.35 -5.31 -12.12
CA GLY A 67 22.23 -6.43 -12.42
C GLY A 67 22.70 -7.19 -11.17
N PHE A 68 23.93 -7.70 -11.19
CA PHE A 68 24.47 -8.60 -10.15
C PHE A 68 24.53 -8.00 -8.74
N GLY A 69 24.48 -6.68 -8.61
CA GLY A 69 24.52 -6.01 -7.30
C GLY A 69 23.20 -6.06 -6.53
N ALA A 70 22.09 -6.41 -7.19
CA ALA A 70 20.75 -6.34 -6.62
C ALA A 70 20.58 -7.29 -5.43
N VAL A 71 19.97 -6.77 -4.35
CA VAL A 71 19.55 -7.59 -3.21
C VAL A 71 18.04 -7.61 -3.17
N GLN A 72 17.44 -8.75 -3.52
CA GLN A 72 16.00 -8.95 -3.38
C GLN A 72 15.66 -9.49 -2.00
N ILE A 73 14.69 -8.85 -1.34
CA ILE A 73 14.21 -9.18 -0.01
C ILE A 73 12.71 -9.49 -0.04
N GLN A 74 12.30 -10.58 0.59
CA GLN A 74 10.87 -10.86 0.78
C GLN A 74 10.27 -9.89 1.82
N PRO A 75 9.07 -9.33 1.58
CA PRO A 75 8.39 -8.46 2.53
C PRO A 75 8.11 -9.13 3.88
N ARG A 76 8.43 -8.47 4.99
CA ARG A 76 8.11 -8.92 6.36
C ARG A 76 7.08 -8.00 7.01
N LYS A 77 5.80 -8.22 6.70
CA LYS A 77 4.68 -7.35 7.11
C LYS A 77 4.67 -7.05 8.62
N ALA A 78 4.86 -8.06 9.47
CA ALA A 78 4.89 -7.89 10.92
C ALA A 78 5.93 -6.85 11.38
N VAL A 79 7.13 -6.89 10.79
CA VAL A 79 8.23 -5.96 11.10
C VAL A 79 7.88 -4.54 10.64
N TYR A 80 7.30 -4.39 9.45
CA TYR A 80 6.89 -3.09 8.93
C TYR A 80 5.76 -2.48 9.76
N SER A 81 4.77 -3.29 10.17
CA SER A 81 3.68 -2.86 11.04
C SER A 81 4.19 -2.45 12.42
N ALA A 82 5.12 -3.19 13.02
CA ALA A 82 5.75 -2.81 14.28
C ALA A 82 6.54 -1.50 14.17
N ALA A 83 7.34 -1.34 13.11
CA ALA A 83 8.07 -0.11 12.82
C ALA A 83 7.13 1.10 12.65
N SER A 84 6.07 0.94 11.86
CA SER A 84 5.05 1.96 11.64
C SER A 84 4.39 2.37 12.95
N LYS A 85 3.88 1.40 13.72
CA LYS A 85 3.22 1.65 15.01
C LYS A 85 4.13 2.42 15.97
N ARG A 86 5.40 2.02 16.07
CA ARG A 86 6.37 2.72 16.94
C ARG A 86 6.61 4.16 16.50
N VAL A 87 6.71 4.44 15.19
CA VAL A 87 6.85 5.81 14.67
C VAL A 87 5.61 6.65 14.99
N PHE A 88 4.42 6.13 14.69
CA PHE A 88 3.18 6.86 14.91
C PHE A 88 2.87 7.09 16.39
N GLU A 89 3.27 6.19 17.28
CA GLU A 89 3.20 6.43 18.73
C GLU A 89 4.03 7.65 19.15
N LEU A 90 5.22 7.87 18.57
CA LEU A 90 6.03 9.05 18.85
C LEU A 90 5.38 10.34 18.31
N ILE A 91 4.78 10.26 17.12
CA ILE A 91 4.06 11.40 16.54
C ILE A 91 2.86 11.76 17.42
N HIS A 92 2.07 10.78 17.85
CA HIS A 92 0.90 10.99 18.71
C HIS A 92 1.22 11.51 20.11
N GLN A 93 2.47 11.38 20.58
CA GLN A 93 2.90 12.01 21.84
C GLN A 93 3.09 13.53 21.70
N ARG A 94 3.26 14.05 20.47
CA ARG A 94 3.47 15.48 20.20
C ARG A 94 2.31 16.15 19.50
N VAL A 95 1.52 15.41 18.73
CA VAL A 95 0.50 15.96 17.87
C VAL A 95 -0.84 15.26 18.05
N ASP A 96 -1.85 16.04 18.44
CA ASP A 96 -3.21 15.55 18.66
C ASP A 96 -3.91 15.19 17.33
N LEU A 97 -3.71 16.01 16.30
CA LEU A 97 -4.39 15.89 15.01
C LEU A 97 -3.46 15.32 13.94
N VAL A 98 -3.63 14.03 13.65
CA VAL A 98 -2.86 13.29 12.65
C VAL A 98 -3.82 12.61 11.66
N GLU A 99 -3.57 12.84 10.38
CA GLU A 99 -4.21 12.14 9.27
C GLU A 99 -3.22 11.15 8.68
N GLN A 100 -3.28 9.90 9.14
CA GLN A 100 -2.45 8.83 8.62
C GLN A 100 -2.93 8.42 7.22
N LEU A 101 -2.06 8.57 6.23
CA LEU A 101 -2.33 8.16 4.85
C LEU A 101 -1.96 6.69 4.63
N SER A 102 -0.75 6.30 5.04
CA SER A 102 -0.20 4.96 4.86
C SER A 102 0.59 4.51 6.10
N ILE A 103 1.27 3.37 6.02
CA ILE A 103 2.08 2.87 7.12
C ILE A 103 3.34 3.71 7.38
N ASP A 104 3.69 4.61 6.47
CA ASP A 104 4.89 5.42 6.49
C ASP A 104 4.64 6.92 6.30
N GLU A 105 3.38 7.35 6.18
CA GLU A 105 3.05 8.71 5.76
C GLU A 105 1.85 9.28 6.50
N ALA A 106 1.94 10.55 6.91
CA ALA A 106 0.81 11.28 7.48
C ALA A 106 0.90 12.79 7.28
N PHE A 107 -0.28 13.43 7.32
CA PHE A 107 -0.40 14.87 7.57
C PHE A 107 -0.67 15.13 9.04
N MET A 108 -0.24 16.30 9.51
CA MET A 108 -0.47 16.75 10.88
C MET A 108 -0.55 18.29 10.97
N GLU A 109 -1.27 18.79 11.96
CA GLU A 109 -1.38 20.22 12.26
C GLU A 109 -1.13 20.46 13.77
N PRO A 110 0.14 20.62 14.19
CA PRO A 110 0.47 20.85 15.59
C PRO A 110 -0.04 22.23 16.05
N ALA A 111 -0.82 22.25 17.14
CA ALA A 111 -1.40 23.50 17.66
C ALA A 111 -0.34 24.52 18.09
N GLU A 112 0.82 24.06 18.56
CA GLU A 112 1.95 24.92 18.97
C GLU A 112 2.60 25.69 17.82
N LEU A 113 2.36 25.28 16.56
CA LEU A 113 2.93 25.94 15.38
C LEU A 113 2.00 27.01 14.79
N ILE A 114 0.81 27.23 15.36
CA ILE A 114 -0.10 28.26 14.89
C ILE A 114 0.56 29.64 15.02
N GLY A 115 0.78 30.31 13.89
CA GLY A 115 1.47 31.61 13.85
C GLY A 115 2.99 31.56 14.01
N ALA A 116 3.60 30.36 14.04
CA ALA A 116 5.05 30.21 14.04
C ALA A 116 5.68 30.67 12.74
N THR A 117 6.93 31.11 12.81
CA THR A 117 7.78 31.43 11.65
C THR A 117 8.24 30.16 10.93
N ALA A 118 8.64 30.28 9.67
CA ALA A 118 9.19 29.14 8.92
C ALA A 118 10.43 28.52 9.57
N ALA A 119 11.23 29.32 10.31
CA ALA A 119 12.39 28.84 11.04
C ALA A 119 11.99 27.96 12.24
N GLU A 120 11.02 28.41 13.04
CA GLU A 120 10.50 27.64 14.18
C GLU A 120 9.86 26.31 13.74
N VAL A 121 9.11 26.33 12.63
CA VAL A 121 8.54 25.11 12.04
C VAL A 121 9.65 24.16 11.56
N LYS A 122 10.73 24.70 11.00
CA LYS A 122 11.88 23.88 10.57
C LYS A 122 12.57 23.23 11.76
N ASP A 123 12.83 23.98 12.83
CA ASP A 123 13.45 23.45 14.05
C ASP A 123 12.58 22.38 14.69
N TRP A 124 11.26 22.61 14.74
CA TRP A 124 10.29 21.61 15.18
C TRP A 124 10.35 20.32 14.35
N ALA A 125 10.35 20.45 13.02
CA ALA A 125 10.42 19.31 12.12
C ALA A 125 11.72 18.52 12.28
N ASP A 126 12.86 19.21 12.40
CA ASP A 126 14.16 18.56 12.58
C ASP A 126 14.26 17.85 13.95
N ASN A 127 13.68 18.42 15.00
CA ASN A 127 13.60 17.79 16.32
C ASN A 127 12.76 16.49 16.28
N LEU A 128 11.58 16.53 15.64
CA LEU A 128 10.75 15.32 15.48
C LEU A 128 11.48 14.24 14.68
N ARG A 129 12.14 14.61 13.58
CA ARG A 129 12.93 13.67 12.77
C ARG A 129 14.07 13.05 13.57
N ALA A 130 14.80 13.87 14.34
CA ALA A 130 15.90 13.41 15.17
C ALA A 130 15.43 12.42 16.24
N GLU A 131 14.32 12.71 16.92
CA GLU A 131 13.72 11.82 17.92
C GLU A 131 13.27 10.48 17.31
N ILE A 132 12.54 10.52 16.19
CA ILE A 132 12.14 9.30 15.47
C ILE A 132 13.37 8.47 15.11
N LYS A 133 14.42 9.11 14.59
CA LYS A 133 15.66 8.43 14.20
C LYS A 133 16.43 7.87 15.40
N ASP A 134 16.48 8.58 16.52
CA ASP A 134 17.14 8.11 17.75
C ASP A 134 16.44 6.85 18.31
N ILE A 135 15.12 6.92 18.44
CA ILE A 135 14.34 5.84 19.05
C ILE A 135 14.21 4.63 18.12
N THR A 136 13.90 4.86 16.84
CA THR A 136 13.60 3.77 15.88
C THR A 136 14.81 3.38 15.03
N GLY A 137 15.73 4.30 14.77
CA GLY A 137 16.81 4.13 13.78
C GLY A 137 16.38 4.40 12.33
N LEU A 138 15.13 4.83 12.09
CA LEU A 138 14.59 5.03 10.75
C LEU A 138 14.66 6.51 10.32
N PRO A 139 15.08 6.79 9.08
CA PRO A 139 15.09 8.14 8.53
C PRO A 139 13.67 8.58 8.12
N SER A 140 13.43 9.89 8.16
CA SER A 140 12.19 10.49 7.71
C SER A 140 12.44 11.85 7.06
N SER A 141 11.56 12.22 6.14
CA SER A 141 11.56 13.52 5.50
C SER A 141 10.27 14.28 5.79
N ILE A 142 10.39 15.55 6.16
CA ILE A 142 9.26 16.40 6.53
C ILE A 142 9.14 17.58 5.59
N GLY A 143 7.91 17.89 5.17
CA GLY A 143 7.57 19.13 4.48
C GLY A 143 6.49 19.90 5.22
N ALA A 144 6.48 21.22 5.09
CA ALA A 144 5.40 22.05 5.61
C ALA A 144 5.05 23.20 4.67
N GLY A 145 3.79 23.63 4.72
CA GLY A 145 3.26 24.80 4.01
C GLY A 145 1.84 25.16 4.48
N SER A 146 1.15 26.03 3.76
CA SER A 146 -0.22 26.48 4.07
C SER A 146 -1.28 25.40 3.93
N GLY A 147 -0.99 24.35 3.16
CA GLY A 147 -1.91 23.27 2.83
C GLY A 147 -1.21 21.94 2.55
N LYS A 148 -2.00 20.87 2.44
CA LYS A 148 -1.51 19.49 2.25
C LYS A 148 -0.64 19.35 1.02
N GLN A 149 -0.97 20.01 -0.08
CA GLN A 149 -0.18 19.95 -1.30
C GLN A 149 1.25 20.47 -1.09
N PHE A 150 1.42 21.65 -0.51
CA PHE A 150 2.74 22.22 -0.26
C PHE A 150 3.53 21.34 0.70
N ALA A 151 2.91 20.88 1.78
CA ALA A 151 3.53 19.97 2.73
C ALA A 151 4.01 18.67 2.05
N LYS A 152 3.17 18.05 1.21
CA LYS A 152 3.49 16.81 0.49
C LYS A 152 4.61 17.00 -0.54
N ILE A 153 4.56 18.06 -1.33
CA ILE A 153 5.62 18.39 -2.30
C ILE A 153 6.93 18.71 -1.56
N GLY A 154 6.83 19.47 -0.46
CA GLY A 154 7.95 19.84 0.40
C GLY A 154 8.69 18.61 0.92
N SER A 155 7.98 17.64 1.50
CA SER A 155 8.65 16.43 2.02
C SER A 155 9.30 15.61 0.90
N GLY A 156 8.68 15.58 -0.29
CA GLY A 156 9.25 14.94 -1.47
C GLY A 156 10.57 15.59 -1.92
N GLN A 157 10.70 16.91 -1.81
CA GLN A 157 11.95 17.63 -2.09
C GLN A 157 12.96 17.59 -0.94
N ALA A 158 12.50 17.30 0.28
CA ALA A 158 13.35 17.15 1.45
C ALA A 158 14.09 15.80 1.48
N LYS A 159 13.65 14.82 0.67
CA LYS A 159 14.28 13.50 0.59
C LYS A 159 15.69 13.55 -0.01
N PRO A 160 16.66 12.78 0.52
CA PRO A 160 16.55 11.91 1.69
C PRO A 160 16.85 12.62 3.02
N ASP A 161 16.21 12.15 4.10
CA ASP A 161 16.48 12.52 5.49
C ASP A 161 16.64 14.04 5.69
N GLY A 162 15.59 14.80 5.34
CA GLY A 162 15.60 16.26 5.40
C GLY A 162 14.27 16.91 5.78
N SER A 163 14.30 18.23 5.98
CA SER A 163 13.10 19.06 6.14
C SER A 163 13.03 20.15 5.07
N LYS A 164 11.85 20.42 4.50
CA LYS A 164 11.62 21.56 3.59
C LYS A 164 10.35 22.32 3.97
N ILE A 165 10.53 23.52 4.51
CA ILE A 165 9.44 24.43 4.86
C ILE A 165 9.25 25.41 3.71
N ILE A 166 8.03 25.57 3.24
CA ILE A 166 7.66 26.49 2.17
C ILE A 166 6.84 27.62 2.80
N PRO A 167 7.41 28.83 2.97
CA PRO A 167 6.68 29.98 3.47
C PRO A 167 5.55 30.38 2.51
N VAL A 168 4.43 30.87 3.04
CA VAL A 168 3.24 31.26 2.25
C VAL A 168 3.58 32.26 1.15
N ASP A 169 4.45 33.22 1.44
CA ASP A 169 4.84 34.25 0.48
C ASP A 169 5.64 33.69 -0.71
N ASP A 170 6.29 32.53 -0.55
CA ASP A 170 7.14 31.89 -1.57
C ASP A 170 6.39 30.75 -2.31
N GLU A 171 5.17 30.41 -1.90
CA GLU A 171 4.48 29.18 -2.31
C GLU A 171 4.26 29.09 -3.82
N LEU A 172 3.78 30.16 -4.46
CA LEU A 172 3.49 30.15 -5.90
C LEU A 172 4.78 30.20 -6.74
N GLU A 173 5.78 30.96 -6.30
CA GLU A 173 7.10 31.00 -6.96
C GLU A 173 7.77 29.62 -6.92
N PHE A 174 7.61 28.91 -5.80
CA PHE A 174 8.07 27.54 -5.66
C PHE A 174 7.26 26.53 -6.49
N LEU A 175 5.93 26.67 -6.54
CA LEU A 175 5.03 25.68 -7.13
C LEU A 175 5.00 25.74 -8.65
N HIS A 176 4.86 26.94 -9.23
CA HIS A 176 4.58 27.11 -10.67
C HIS A 176 5.65 26.50 -11.59
N PRO A 177 6.97 26.58 -11.32
CA PRO A 177 7.99 26.01 -12.19
C PRO A 177 8.02 24.48 -12.22
N LEU A 178 7.36 23.81 -11.27
CA LEU A 178 7.40 22.36 -11.17
C LEU A 178 6.65 21.70 -12.35
N PRO A 179 7.10 20.53 -12.83
CA PRO A 179 6.35 19.75 -13.81
C PRO A 179 4.94 19.44 -13.30
N VAL A 180 3.93 19.47 -14.17
CA VAL A 180 2.52 19.30 -13.78
C VAL A 180 2.25 17.96 -13.07
N GLY A 181 3.02 16.92 -13.40
CA GLY A 181 2.96 15.62 -12.72
C GLY A 181 3.46 15.60 -11.26
N LYS A 182 4.02 16.70 -10.75
CA LYS A 182 4.36 16.88 -9.33
C LYS A 182 3.17 17.34 -8.50
N LEU A 183 2.11 17.83 -9.14
CA LEU A 183 0.89 18.25 -8.46
C LEU A 183 0.23 17.03 -7.80
N TRP A 184 -0.04 17.12 -6.50
CA TRP A 184 -0.68 16.02 -5.77
C TRP A 184 -2.09 15.76 -6.33
N GLY A 185 -2.32 14.56 -6.86
CA GLY A 185 -3.54 14.18 -7.58
C GLY A 185 -3.36 13.98 -9.10
N VAL A 186 -2.23 14.42 -9.67
CA VAL A 186 -1.91 14.19 -11.09
C VAL A 186 -1.11 12.90 -11.24
N GLY A 187 -1.78 11.84 -11.67
CA GLY A 187 -1.12 10.59 -12.07
C GLY A 187 -0.52 10.65 -13.49
N PRO A 188 0.24 9.61 -13.92
CA PRO A 188 0.90 9.58 -15.24
C PRO A 188 -0.05 9.81 -16.41
N VAL A 189 -1.28 9.26 -16.34
CA VAL A 189 -2.29 9.43 -17.39
C VAL A 189 -2.72 10.89 -17.52
N THR A 190 -3.03 11.54 -16.39
CA THR A 190 -3.43 12.95 -16.36
C THR A 190 -2.28 13.85 -16.80
N ALA A 191 -1.05 13.57 -16.35
CA ALA A 191 0.14 14.29 -16.79
C ALA A 191 0.35 14.20 -18.31
N SER A 192 0.22 12.99 -18.90
CA SER A 192 0.34 12.82 -20.36
C SER A 192 -0.75 13.55 -21.13
N LYS A 193 -2.01 13.57 -20.63
CA LYS A 193 -3.10 14.33 -21.24
C LYS A 193 -2.81 15.84 -21.24
N LEU A 194 -2.31 16.37 -20.13
CA LEU A 194 -1.95 17.80 -20.00
C LEU A 194 -0.77 18.17 -20.90
N GLN A 195 0.27 17.33 -20.93
CA GLN A 195 1.41 17.53 -21.82
C GLN A 195 1.00 17.53 -23.30
N ALA A 196 0.05 16.68 -23.69
CA ALA A 196 -0.45 16.61 -25.07
C ALA A 196 -1.16 17.91 -25.52
N ILE A 197 -1.65 18.73 -24.58
CA ILE A 197 -2.25 20.04 -24.86
C ILE A 197 -1.31 21.22 -24.53
N GLY A 198 -0.01 20.95 -24.34
CA GLY A 198 1.01 21.97 -24.09
C GLY A 198 1.12 22.43 -22.64
N VAL A 199 0.40 21.81 -21.70
CA VAL A 199 0.47 22.12 -20.26
C VAL A 199 1.54 21.25 -19.62
N THR A 200 2.71 21.84 -19.37
CA THR A 200 3.90 21.12 -18.92
C THR A 200 4.27 21.39 -17.47
N THR A 201 3.95 22.58 -16.99
CA THR A 201 4.22 23.03 -15.61
C THR A 201 2.92 23.19 -14.81
N ILE A 202 3.06 23.28 -13.49
CA ILE A 202 1.92 23.60 -12.61
C ILE A 202 1.43 25.03 -12.91
N GLY A 203 2.34 25.96 -13.20
CA GLY A 203 1.98 27.32 -13.61
C GLY A 203 1.18 27.37 -14.91
N ASP A 204 1.49 26.50 -15.88
CA ASP A 204 0.71 26.39 -17.12
C ASP A 204 -0.75 26.01 -16.81
N LEU A 205 -0.96 25.02 -15.94
CA LEU A 205 -2.29 24.60 -15.50
C LEU A 205 -3.01 25.71 -14.74
N ALA A 206 -2.32 26.40 -13.84
CA ALA A 206 -2.88 27.50 -13.06
C ALA A 206 -3.40 28.65 -13.95
N ASN A 207 -2.74 28.87 -15.10
CA ASN A 207 -3.09 29.90 -16.07
C ASN A 207 -4.20 29.51 -17.06
N MET A 208 -4.63 28.25 -17.09
CA MET A 208 -5.78 27.83 -17.90
C MET A 208 -7.07 28.51 -17.41
N SER A 209 -7.97 28.79 -18.33
CA SER A 209 -9.33 29.21 -18.00
C SER A 209 -10.14 28.03 -17.45
N GLU A 210 -11.13 28.34 -16.60
CA GLU A 210 -12.07 27.34 -16.06
C GLU A 210 -12.73 26.50 -17.16
N ARG A 211 -13.05 27.12 -18.31
CA ARG A 211 -13.65 26.43 -19.46
C ARG A 211 -12.68 25.40 -20.06
N GLU A 212 -11.41 25.75 -20.25
CA GLU A 212 -10.39 24.84 -20.78
C GLU A 212 -10.17 23.67 -19.83
N VAL A 213 -10.07 23.93 -18.52
CA VAL A 213 -9.93 22.88 -17.50
C VAL A 213 -11.09 21.89 -17.54
N LYS A 214 -12.33 22.38 -17.58
CA LYS A 214 -13.52 21.51 -17.63
C LYS A 214 -13.57 20.65 -18.90
N ILE A 215 -13.14 21.20 -20.04
CA ILE A 215 -13.08 20.46 -21.32
C ILE A 215 -11.97 19.40 -21.28
N SER A 216 -10.80 19.73 -20.74
CA SER A 216 -9.62 18.85 -20.79
C SER A 216 -9.59 17.78 -19.70
N LEU A 217 -10.08 18.10 -18.49
CA LEU A 217 -9.94 17.26 -17.30
C LEU A 217 -11.28 16.86 -16.65
N GLY A 218 -12.39 17.48 -17.06
CA GLY A 218 -13.71 17.26 -16.47
C GLY A 218 -14.06 18.23 -15.33
N GLY A 219 -15.35 18.29 -15.00
CA GLY A 219 -15.92 19.31 -14.12
C GLY A 219 -15.60 19.22 -12.63
N THR A 220 -15.25 18.03 -12.14
CA THR A 220 -14.98 17.79 -10.71
C THR A 220 -13.47 17.75 -10.47
N LEU A 221 -12.81 16.65 -10.85
CA LEU A 221 -11.37 16.46 -10.66
C LEU A 221 -10.53 17.56 -11.31
N GLY A 222 -10.92 18.03 -12.51
CA GLY A 222 -10.23 19.11 -13.19
C GLY A 222 -10.21 20.40 -12.37
N MET A 223 -11.34 20.75 -11.76
CA MET A 223 -11.45 21.95 -10.93
C MET A 223 -10.63 21.84 -9.65
N ASP A 224 -10.64 20.68 -8.99
CA ASP A 224 -9.81 20.44 -7.79
C ASP A 224 -8.32 20.62 -8.11
N LEU A 225 -7.85 20.02 -9.20
CA LEU A 225 -6.45 20.15 -9.64
C LEU A 225 -6.11 21.58 -10.04
N TRP A 226 -7.04 22.31 -10.63
CA TRP A 226 -6.84 23.71 -11.00
C TRP A 226 -6.75 24.64 -9.79
N HIS A 227 -7.58 24.44 -8.77
CA HIS A 227 -7.46 25.16 -7.49
C HIS A 227 -6.12 24.89 -6.82
N LEU A 228 -5.71 23.63 -6.78
CA LEU A 228 -4.40 23.24 -6.24
C LEU A 228 -3.26 23.90 -7.01
N ALA A 229 -3.29 23.90 -8.35
CA ALA A 229 -2.26 24.54 -9.17
C ALA A 229 -2.11 26.05 -8.87
N ARG A 230 -3.18 26.69 -8.38
CA ARG A 230 -3.21 28.10 -7.96
C ARG A 230 -2.88 28.31 -6.47
N GLY A 231 -2.40 27.28 -5.78
CA GLY A 231 -2.08 27.31 -4.36
C GLY A 231 -3.30 27.29 -3.42
N ILE A 232 -4.49 26.99 -3.93
CA ILE A 232 -5.71 26.96 -3.13
C ILE A 232 -5.94 25.52 -2.66
N ASP A 233 -5.61 25.24 -1.40
CA ASP A 233 -5.81 23.94 -0.75
C ASP A 233 -6.50 24.10 0.62
N GLU A 234 -7.84 24.08 0.60
CA GLU A 234 -8.68 24.24 1.80
C GLU A 234 -8.94 22.92 2.54
N ARG A 235 -8.33 21.80 2.11
CA ARG A 235 -8.60 20.50 2.73
C ARG A 235 -8.09 20.50 4.17
N PRO A 236 -8.92 20.10 5.16
CA PRO A 236 -8.49 20.00 6.55
C PRO A 236 -7.59 18.77 6.72
N VAL A 237 -6.61 18.82 7.62
CA VAL A 237 -6.06 17.59 8.19
C VAL A 237 -7.13 17.02 9.13
N ALA A 238 -7.55 15.78 8.87
CA ALA A 238 -8.62 15.13 9.62
C ALA A 238 -8.26 13.66 9.85
N PRO A 239 -8.65 13.06 11.00
CA PRO A 239 -8.45 11.64 11.22
C PRO A 239 -9.05 10.82 10.07
N ARG A 240 -8.43 9.67 9.79
CA ARG A 240 -8.84 8.80 8.69
C ARG A 240 -10.33 8.46 8.80
N ALA A 241 -11.07 8.76 7.74
CA ALA A 241 -12.48 8.39 7.64
C ALA A 241 -12.65 6.86 7.70
N GLU A 242 -13.79 6.42 8.22
CA GLU A 242 -14.14 4.99 8.24
C GLU A 242 -14.02 4.37 6.84
N ALA A 243 -13.61 3.11 6.79
CA ALA A 243 -13.50 2.38 5.53
C ALA A 243 -14.86 2.37 4.81
N LYS A 244 -14.85 2.62 3.49
CA LYS A 244 -16.06 2.51 2.65
C LYS A 244 -16.29 1.10 2.13
N SER A 245 -15.22 0.29 2.09
CA SER A 245 -15.24 -1.09 1.62
C SER A 245 -14.06 -1.88 2.17
N HIS A 246 -14.21 -3.19 2.25
CA HIS A 246 -13.15 -4.15 2.55
C HIS A 246 -12.97 -5.11 1.39
N SER A 247 -11.74 -5.32 0.92
CA SER A 247 -11.49 -6.22 -0.22
C SER A 247 -10.21 -7.03 -0.07
N ALA A 248 -10.12 -8.12 -0.81
CA ALA A 248 -8.91 -8.89 -0.97
C ALA A 248 -8.81 -9.38 -2.41
N GLU A 249 -7.62 -9.28 -2.99
CA GLU A 249 -7.33 -9.75 -4.34
C GLU A 249 -5.94 -10.35 -4.42
N GLN A 250 -5.76 -11.29 -5.36
CA GLN A 250 -4.48 -11.95 -5.57
C GLN A 250 -4.21 -12.12 -7.06
N THR A 251 -3.01 -11.71 -7.49
CA THR A 251 -2.46 -12.12 -8.79
C THR A 251 -1.76 -13.46 -8.63
N PHE A 252 -2.16 -14.45 -9.42
CA PHE A 252 -1.61 -15.81 -9.35
C PHE A 252 -0.30 -15.93 -10.11
N ALA A 253 0.58 -16.84 -9.66
CA ALA A 253 1.87 -17.11 -10.30
C ALA A 253 1.71 -17.68 -11.73
N LYS A 254 0.66 -18.48 -11.93
CA LYS A 254 0.20 -18.99 -13.23
C LYS A 254 -1.25 -18.56 -13.42
N ASP A 255 -1.67 -18.37 -14.66
CA ASP A 255 -3.05 -18.04 -14.95
C ASP A 255 -3.94 -19.27 -14.69
N LEU A 256 -5.09 -19.04 -14.06
CA LEU A 256 -6.08 -20.05 -13.74
C LEU A 256 -6.85 -20.39 -15.02
N THR A 257 -7.00 -21.68 -15.28
CA THR A 257 -7.58 -22.20 -16.54
C THR A 257 -8.81 -23.08 -16.31
N THR A 258 -9.09 -23.44 -15.06
CA THR A 258 -10.23 -24.30 -14.68
C THR A 258 -11.18 -23.57 -13.73
N ALA A 259 -12.43 -24.05 -13.67
CA ALA A 259 -13.42 -23.52 -12.73
C ALA A 259 -13.01 -23.76 -11.26
N ALA A 260 -12.51 -24.95 -10.95
CA ALA A 260 -12.07 -25.32 -9.61
C ALA A 260 -10.96 -24.38 -9.08
N GLU A 261 -9.99 -24.02 -9.92
CA GLU A 261 -8.95 -23.04 -9.56
C GLU A 261 -9.54 -21.66 -9.23
N VAL A 262 -10.54 -21.21 -10.00
CA VAL A 262 -11.23 -19.94 -9.75
C VAL A 262 -12.08 -20.01 -8.48
N ASP A 263 -12.74 -21.12 -8.19
CA ASP A 263 -13.55 -21.31 -6.98
C ASP A 263 -12.71 -21.29 -5.70
N GLU A 264 -11.53 -21.91 -5.75
CA GLU A 264 -10.54 -21.88 -4.66
C GLU A 264 -10.04 -20.44 -4.44
N ALA A 265 -9.64 -19.77 -5.52
CA ALA A 265 -9.21 -18.38 -5.50
C ALA A 265 -10.27 -17.42 -4.97
N LEU A 266 -11.52 -17.59 -5.40
CA LEU A 266 -12.67 -16.80 -4.97
C LEU A 266 -12.96 -17.03 -3.48
N GLY A 267 -12.89 -18.28 -3.02
CA GLY A 267 -13.08 -18.62 -1.62
C GLY A 267 -12.05 -17.98 -0.71
N TRP A 268 -10.77 -18.09 -1.08
CA TRP A 268 -9.68 -17.42 -0.36
C TRP A 268 -9.89 -15.89 -0.30
N ALA A 269 -10.26 -15.26 -1.43
CA ALA A 269 -10.46 -13.82 -1.50
C ALA A 269 -11.67 -13.37 -0.66
N ALA A 270 -12.78 -14.11 -0.72
CA ALA A 270 -13.97 -13.85 0.09
C ALA A 270 -13.67 -13.96 1.59
N GLU A 271 -13.02 -15.04 2.03
CA GLU A 271 -12.64 -15.22 3.44
C GLU A 271 -11.69 -14.12 3.93
N SER A 272 -10.72 -13.75 3.10
CA SER A 272 -9.76 -12.69 3.40
C SER A 272 -10.43 -11.31 3.54
N ALA A 273 -11.35 -10.96 2.64
CA ALA A 273 -12.13 -9.73 2.75
C ALA A 273 -13.09 -9.78 3.97
N HIS A 274 -13.62 -10.96 4.28
CA HIS A 274 -14.58 -11.18 5.37
C HIS A 274 -13.94 -11.02 6.74
N LYS A 275 -12.72 -11.54 6.95
CA LYS A 275 -11.94 -11.29 8.17
C LYS A 275 -11.76 -9.80 8.47
N ARG A 276 -11.55 -8.98 7.44
CA ARG A 276 -11.45 -7.51 7.57
C ARG A 276 -12.79 -6.87 7.91
N LEU A 277 -13.87 -7.32 7.26
CA LEU A 277 -15.24 -6.89 7.57
C LEU A 277 -15.61 -7.18 9.03
N LEU A 278 -15.28 -8.37 9.54
CA LEU A 278 -15.53 -8.73 10.94
C LEU A 278 -14.74 -7.86 11.92
N ALA A 279 -13.47 -7.58 11.62
CA ALA A 279 -12.64 -6.69 12.45
C ALA A 279 -13.16 -5.24 12.47
N ASP A 280 -13.77 -4.79 11.38
CA ASP A 280 -14.42 -3.49 11.27
C ASP A 280 -15.74 -3.41 12.04
N GLY A 281 -16.46 -4.52 12.20
CA GLY A 281 -17.65 -4.61 13.04
C GLY A 281 -18.94 -4.11 12.36
N ARG A 282 -18.94 -3.85 11.06
CA ARG A 282 -20.15 -3.55 10.26
C ARG A 282 -20.54 -4.72 9.36
N GLY A 283 -21.79 -4.74 8.89
CA GLY A 283 -22.25 -5.65 7.83
C GLY A 283 -22.08 -5.01 6.45
N ALA A 284 -22.05 -5.82 5.39
CA ALA A 284 -21.97 -5.33 4.02
C ALA A 284 -23.25 -5.64 3.23
N ARG A 285 -23.60 -4.74 2.31
CA ARG A 285 -24.74 -4.91 1.39
C ARG A 285 -24.31 -5.35 0.01
N THR A 286 -23.18 -4.83 -0.46
CA THR A 286 -22.74 -5.04 -1.84
C THR A 286 -21.53 -5.96 -1.86
N VAL A 287 -21.62 -7.04 -2.63
CA VAL A 287 -20.51 -7.94 -2.94
C VAL A 287 -20.03 -7.64 -4.35
N THR A 288 -18.73 -7.48 -4.51
CA THR A 288 -18.08 -7.25 -5.80
C THR A 288 -17.06 -8.34 -6.08
N VAL A 289 -17.10 -8.92 -7.28
CA VAL A 289 -16.07 -9.82 -7.80
C VAL A 289 -15.32 -9.11 -8.91
N LYS A 290 -13.99 -9.12 -8.82
CA LYS A 290 -13.07 -8.56 -9.80
C LYS A 290 -12.21 -9.67 -10.38
N LEU A 291 -12.19 -9.75 -11.71
CA LEU A 291 -11.32 -10.66 -12.46
C LEU A 291 -10.39 -9.84 -13.34
N LYS A 292 -9.12 -10.24 -13.39
CA LYS A 292 -8.18 -9.77 -14.41
C LYS A 292 -7.79 -10.96 -15.27
N MET A 293 -7.95 -10.85 -16.59
CA MET A 293 -7.60 -11.91 -17.53
C MET A 293 -6.12 -11.83 -17.91
N ALA A 294 -5.61 -12.87 -18.57
CA ALA A 294 -4.22 -12.94 -19.03
C ALA A 294 -3.83 -11.82 -20.02
N ASP A 295 -4.81 -11.29 -20.76
CA ASP A 295 -4.68 -10.14 -21.66
C ASP A 295 -4.73 -8.77 -20.95
N PHE A 296 -4.72 -8.76 -19.60
CA PHE A 296 -4.83 -7.59 -18.72
C PHE A 296 -6.17 -6.86 -18.72
N ARG A 297 -7.17 -7.35 -19.48
CA ARG A 297 -8.55 -6.86 -19.37
C ARG A 297 -9.07 -7.14 -17.96
N THR A 298 -9.78 -6.17 -17.38
CA THR A 298 -10.38 -6.28 -16.05
C THR A 298 -11.90 -6.28 -16.18
N GLU A 299 -12.55 -7.27 -15.58
CA GLU A 299 -14.00 -7.34 -15.45
C GLU A 299 -14.36 -7.21 -13.96
N THR A 300 -15.37 -6.38 -13.66
CA THR A 300 -15.88 -6.20 -12.29
C THR A 300 -17.40 -6.38 -12.33
N ARG A 301 -17.92 -7.24 -11.46
CA ARG A 301 -19.36 -7.46 -11.29
C ARG A 301 -19.72 -7.27 -9.84
N SER A 302 -20.89 -6.70 -9.57
CA SER A 302 -21.37 -6.51 -8.21
C SER A 302 -22.84 -6.90 -8.09
N ALA A 303 -23.23 -7.32 -6.89
CA ALA A 303 -24.61 -7.58 -6.52
C ALA A 303 -24.85 -6.99 -5.13
N THR A 304 -26.03 -6.39 -4.93
CA THR A 304 -26.39 -5.70 -3.68
C THR A 304 -27.60 -6.37 -3.05
N LEU A 305 -27.44 -6.72 -1.77
CA LEU A 305 -28.49 -7.27 -0.92
C LEU A 305 -29.40 -6.15 -0.38
N PRO A 306 -30.68 -6.45 -0.10
CA PRO A 306 -31.60 -5.49 0.48
C PRO A 306 -31.27 -5.13 1.93
N TYR A 307 -30.43 -5.93 2.61
CA TYR A 307 -29.99 -5.72 4.00
C TYR A 307 -28.48 -5.93 4.12
N ALA A 308 -27.87 -5.35 5.14
CA ALA A 308 -26.45 -5.55 5.45
C ALA A 308 -26.25 -6.84 6.27
N THR A 309 -25.23 -7.62 5.93
CA THR A 309 -24.89 -8.87 6.64
C THR A 309 -23.38 -9.06 6.74
N ASP A 310 -22.94 -9.72 7.81
CA ASP A 310 -21.58 -10.23 7.99
C ASP A 310 -21.55 -11.78 7.92
N ASN A 311 -22.61 -12.42 7.44
CA ASN A 311 -22.64 -13.88 7.28
C ASN A 311 -21.76 -14.31 6.10
N ALA A 312 -20.64 -14.97 6.40
CA ALA A 312 -19.65 -15.39 5.40
C ALA A 312 -20.25 -16.23 4.27
N GLU A 313 -21.13 -17.17 4.61
CA GLU A 313 -21.74 -18.09 3.65
C GLU A 313 -22.73 -17.38 2.72
N THR A 314 -23.50 -16.41 3.23
CA THR A 314 -24.39 -15.57 2.41
C THR A 314 -23.57 -14.69 1.47
N LEU A 315 -22.54 -14.00 1.97
CA LEU A 315 -21.67 -13.16 1.15
C LEU A 315 -20.93 -13.98 0.09
N ARG A 316 -20.48 -15.19 0.44
CA ARG A 316 -19.86 -16.13 -0.51
C ARG A 316 -20.85 -16.58 -1.57
N ALA A 317 -22.07 -16.95 -1.19
CA ALA A 317 -23.11 -17.34 -2.14
C ALA A 317 -23.38 -16.24 -3.17
N VAL A 318 -23.44 -14.97 -2.75
CA VAL A 318 -23.58 -13.83 -3.69
C VAL A 318 -22.39 -13.76 -4.64
N ALA A 319 -21.15 -13.89 -4.14
CA ALA A 319 -19.96 -13.90 -5.00
C ALA A 319 -20.01 -15.03 -6.05
N ASP A 320 -20.45 -16.23 -5.64
CA ASP A 320 -20.61 -17.39 -6.53
C ASP A 320 -21.65 -17.14 -7.65
N THR A 321 -22.66 -16.29 -7.41
CA THR A 321 -23.65 -15.96 -8.45
C THR A 321 -23.15 -14.99 -9.52
N ILE A 322 -22.10 -14.20 -9.22
CA ILE A 322 -21.62 -13.13 -10.12
C ILE A 322 -20.24 -13.40 -10.71
N VAL A 323 -19.51 -14.41 -10.21
CA VAL A 323 -18.22 -14.83 -10.78
C VAL A 323 -18.40 -15.38 -12.20
N ARG A 324 -17.35 -15.24 -13.03
CA ARG A 324 -17.27 -15.85 -14.36
C ARG A 324 -16.05 -16.75 -14.46
N TYR A 325 -16.13 -17.74 -15.33
CA TYR A 325 -15.12 -18.80 -15.41
C TYR A 325 -14.28 -18.73 -16.69
N PRO A 326 -13.11 -19.39 -16.72
CA PRO A 326 -12.18 -19.33 -17.86
C PRO A 326 -12.79 -19.76 -19.20
N ALA A 327 -13.80 -20.62 -19.19
CA ALA A 327 -14.54 -21.02 -20.39
C ALA A 327 -15.27 -19.84 -21.07
N GLU A 328 -15.58 -18.79 -20.31
CA GLU A 328 -16.32 -17.62 -20.80
C GLU A 328 -15.46 -16.35 -20.90
N THR A 329 -14.40 -16.23 -20.09
CA THR A 329 -13.51 -15.05 -20.02
C THR A 329 -12.15 -15.25 -20.68
N GLY A 330 -11.75 -16.51 -20.89
CA GLY A 330 -10.34 -16.90 -21.07
C GLY A 330 -9.60 -17.02 -19.73
N PRO A 331 -8.30 -17.39 -19.76
CA PRO A 331 -7.50 -17.61 -18.54
C PRO A 331 -7.49 -16.41 -17.59
N VAL A 332 -7.66 -16.69 -16.30
CA VAL A 332 -7.79 -15.68 -15.24
C VAL A 332 -6.46 -15.49 -14.52
N ARG A 333 -5.95 -14.27 -14.50
CA ARG A 333 -4.69 -13.87 -13.88
C ARG A 333 -4.83 -13.42 -12.43
N LEU A 334 -5.95 -12.77 -12.10
CA LEU A 334 -6.26 -12.28 -10.74
C LEU A 334 -7.74 -12.48 -10.44
N VAL A 335 -8.01 -12.83 -9.19
CA VAL A 335 -9.36 -12.89 -8.60
C VAL A 335 -9.37 -12.00 -7.36
N GLY A 336 -10.43 -11.23 -7.19
CA GLY A 336 -10.65 -10.40 -6.01
C GLY A 336 -12.11 -10.33 -5.61
N VAL A 337 -12.36 -10.20 -4.31
CA VAL A 337 -13.68 -10.02 -3.71
C VAL A 337 -13.67 -8.77 -2.84
N GLY A 338 -14.71 -7.96 -2.93
CA GLY A 338 -14.90 -6.76 -2.13
C GLY A 338 -16.29 -6.66 -1.54
N TYR A 339 -16.37 -6.07 -0.35
CA TYR A 339 -17.59 -5.83 0.42
C TYR A 339 -17.74 -4.32 0.64
N SER A 340 -18.86 -3.74 0.22
CA SER A 340 -19.16 -2.32 0.34
C SER A 340 -20.62 -2.09 0.76
N GLY A 341 -21.02 -0.82 0.90
CA GLY A 341 -22.31 -0.47 1.51
C GLY A 341 -22.33 -0.91 2.98
N LEU A 342 -21.30 -0.49 3.72
CA LEU A 342 -21.07 -0.93 5.10
C LEU A 342 -22.03 -0.23 6.05
N GLU A 343 -22.75 -1.00 6.88
CA GLU A 343 -23.75 -0.48 7.82
C GLU A 343 -23.60 -1.13 9.21
N THR A 344 -23.76 -0.33 10.26
CA THR A 344 -23.73 -0.81 11.65
C THR A 344 -25.01 -1.59 12.01
N ALA A 345 -26.13 -1.21 11.41
CA ALA A 345 -27.39 -1.94 11.58
C ALA A 345 -27.32 -3.26 10.82
N ARG A 346 -27.23 -4.37 11.57
CA ARG A 346 -27.24 -5.72 11.03
C ARG A 346 -28.65 -6.26 11.12
N GLN A 347 -29.14 -6.86 10.04
CA GLN A 347 -30.36 -7.64 10.11
C GLN A 347 -30.00 -9.10 9.83
N ASP A 348 -29.99 -9.89 10.89
CA ASP A 348 -29.87 -11.34 10.75
C ASP A 348 -31.12 -11.86 10.07
N VAL A 349 -30.94 -12.51 8.92
CA VAL A 349 -32.04 -13.19 8.25
C VAL A 349 -32.47 -14.35 9.14
N LEU A 350 -33.77 -14.43 9.44
CA LEU A 350 -34.36 -15.48 10.28
C LEU A 350 -34.15 -16.90 9.73
N PHE A 351 -33.92 -17.04 8.42
CA PHE A 351 -33.69 -18.31 7.71
C PHE A 351 -32.63 -18.16 6.60
N PRO A 352 -31.33 -18.12 6.93
CA PRO A 352 -30.25 -17.89 5.96
C PRO A 352 -30.21 -18.92 4.81
N GLU A 353 -30.59 -20.17 5.09
CA GLU A 353 -30.65 -21.26 4.12
C GLU A 353 -31.70 -21.05 3.02
N LEU A 354 -32.84 -20.44 3.35
CA LEU A 354 -33.89 -20.13 2.39
C LEU A 354 -33.51 -18.95 1.48
N ASP A 355 -32.85 -17.94 2.04
CA ASP A 355 -32.36 -16.80 1.26
C ASP A 355 -31.27 -17.22 0.27
N ARG A 356 -30.35 -18.10 0.69
CA ARG A 356 -29.34 -18.68 -0.22
C ARG A 356 -29.97 -19.50 -1.34
N ALA A 357 -31.02 -20.27 -1.03
CA ALA A 357 -31.75 -21.03 -2.05
C ALA A 357 -32.46 -20.11 -3.05
N ALA A 358 -33.04 -19.01 -2.58
CA ALA A 358 -33.66 -17.99 -3.43
C ALA A 358 -32.63 -17.29 -4.32
N GLN A 359 -31.47 -16.90 -3.79
CA GLN A 359 -30.39 -16.27 -4.56
C GLN A 359 -29.83 -17.20 -5.64
N ARG A 360 -29.65 -18.50 -5.34
CA ARG A 360 -29.26 -19.52 -6.32
C ARG A 360 -30.30 -19.68 -7.44
N GLN A 361 -31.60 -19.58 -7.14
CA GLN A 361 -32.66 -19.63 -8.15
C GLN A 361 -32.72 -18.38 -9.04
N VAL A 362 -32.48 -17.19 -8.46
CA VAL A 362 -32.39 -15.93 -9.23
C VAL A 362 -31.18 -15.95 -10.17
N ALA A 363 -30.04 -16.47 -9.72
CA ALA A 363 -28.85 -16.64 -10.58
C ALA A 363 -29.09 -17.62 -11.75
N ALA A 364 -29.82 -18.71 -11.51
CA ALA A 364 -30.17 -19.67 -12.55
C ALA A 364 -31.11 -19.07 -13.62
N SER A 365 -31.99 -18.12 -13.24
CA SER A 365 -32.98 -17.49 -14.12
C SER A 365 -32.48 -16.25 -14.86
N ALA A 366 -31.42 -15.58 -14.39
CA ALA A 366 -30.77 -14.45 -15.06
C ALA A 366 -29.89 -14.83 -16.28
N SER A 367 -29.82 -16.12 -16.62
CA SER A 367 -29.09 -16.64 -17.80
C SER A 367 -29.82 -16.42 -19.14
N GLY A 368 -31.04 -15.84 -19.14
CA GLY A 368 -31.78 -15.41 -20.33
C GLY A 368 -31.61 -13.91 -20.58
N GLY A 369 -30.89 -13.56 -21.64
CA GLY A 369 -30.28 -12.24 -21.84
C GLY A 369 -31.21 -11.03 -21.98
N VAL A 370 -30.64 -9.86 -21.68
CA VAL A 370 -31.02 -8.55 -22.23
C VAL A 370 -29.74 -7.72 -22.41
N SER A 371 -29.67 -7.03 -23.54
CA SER A 371 -28.63 -6.10 -23.99
C SER A 371 -28.29 -5.01 -22.96
N MET A 372 -26.99 -4.79 -22.71
CA MET A 372 -26.48 -3.64 -21.97
C MET A 372 -25.53 -2.80 -22.83
N GLU A 373 -25.68 -1.49 -22.69
CA GLU A 373 -24.92 -0.42 -23.33
C GLU A 373 -23.41 -0.50 -23.02
N GLU A 374 -22.62 0.15 -23.87
CA GLU A 374 -21.16 0.06 -23.94
C GLU A 374 -20.44 0.25 -22.58
N PRO A 375 -19.41 -0.57 -22.30
CA PRO A 375 -18.71 -0.52 -21.02
C PRO A 375 -17.82 0.72 -20.91
N THR A 376 -18.14 1.57 -19.92
CA THR A 376 -17.23 2.61 -19.47
C THR A 376 -16.08 1.97 -18.69
N MET A 377 -14.84 2.20 -19.12
CA MET A 377 -13.62 1.76 -18.44
C MET A 377 -13.50 2.46 -17.07
N VAL A 378 -13.95 1.81 -16.00
CA VAL A 378 -13.72 2.26 -14.62
C VAL A 378 -12.73 1.32 -13.94
N THR A 379 -11.54 1.84 -13.64
CA THR A 379 -10.59 1.16 -12.74
C THR A 379 -10.99 1.44 -11.30
N GLY A 380 -11.73 0.53 -10.67
CA GLY A 380 -12.13 0.63 -9.28
C GLY A 380 -13.53 0.05 -9.04
N ILE A 381 -13.77 -0.46 -7.83
CA ILE A 381 -15.12 -0.88 -7.39
C ILE A 381 -16.00 0.40 -7.27
N PRO A 382 -17.20 0.48 -7.89
CA PRO A 382 -18.02 1.69 -7.86
C PRO A 382 -18.51 2.05 -6.44
N GLY A 383 -18.42 3.34 -6.07
CA GLY A 383 -18.83 3.88 -4.77
C GLY A 383 -18.12 5.18 -4.34
N ALA A 384 -17.36 5.82 -5.23
CA ALA A 384 -16.53 6.99 -4.93
C ALA A 384 -17.04 8.27 -5.61
N ASP A 385 -18.22 8.76 -5.21
CA ASP A 385 -18.60 10.15 -5.48
C ASP A 385 -18.13 11.03 -4.32
N GLY A 386 -17.05 11.75 -4.59
CA GLY A 386 -16.33 12.63 -3.67
C GLY A 386 -14.87 12.67 -4.08
N VAL A 387 -14.32 13.88 -4.25
CA VAL A 387 -12.94 14.20 -4.65
C VAL A 387 -11.99 13.01 -4.47
N VAL A 388 -11.61 12.39 -5.59
CA VAL A 388 -10.71 11.24 -5.60
C VAL A 388 -9.32 11.73 -5.19
N VAL A 389 -9.10 11.81 -3.88
CA VAL A 389 -7.76 11.65 -3.33
C VAL A 389 -7.31 10.27 -3.82
N PRO A 390 -6.16 10.13 -4.50
CA PRO A 390 -5.59 8.81 -4.70
C PRO A 390 -5.26 8.28 -3.31
N GLY A 391 -6.23 7.58 -2.72
CA GLY A 391 -6.01 6.82 -1.50
C GLY A 391 -4.91 5.80 -1.81
N PRO A 392 -4.05 5.49 -0.84
CA PRO A 392 -3.15 4.37 -1.02
C PRO A 392 -4.00 3.17 -1.36
N VAL A 393 -3.60 2.48 -2.43
CA VAL A 393 -3.95 1.09 -2.63
C VAL A 393 -3.62 0.44 -1.29
N GLU A 394 -4.63 -0.08 -0.56
CA GLU A 394 -4.31 -1.03 0.49
C GLU A 394 -3.40 -2.05 -0.19
N ASP A 395 -2.16 -2.14 0.27
CA ASP A 395 -1.17 -3.02 -0.31
C ASP A 395 -1.78 -4.43 -0.32
N ALA A 396 -2.29 -4.82 -1.49
CA ALA A 396 -2.80 -6.14 -1.79
C ALA A 396 -1.60 -7.09 -1.92
N ALA A 397 -0.77 -7.13 -0.89
CA ALA A 397 0.00 -8.29 -0.55
C ALA A 397 -0.88 -9.11 0.42
N ALA A 398 -1.84 -9.81 -0.19
CA ALA A 398 -2.36 -11.06 0.32
C ALA A 398 -1.29 -11.81 1.13
N GLU A 399 -1.65 -12.45 2.26
CA GLU A 399 -0.86 -13.57 2.76
C GLU A 399 -0.69 -14.55 1.60
N GLN A 400 0.49 -14.52 0.97
CA GLN A 400 0.76 -15.35 -0.18
C GLN A 400 0.96 -16.76 0.36
N PRO A 401 0.17 -17.76 -0.07
CA PRO A 401 0.58 -19.13 0.13
C PRO A 401 1.95 -19.34 -0.51
N SER A 402 2.77 -20.10 0.20
CA SER A 402 4.18 -20.37 -0.08
C SER A 402 4.44 -20.73 -1.55
N ALA A 403 5.52 -20.18 -2.11
CA ALA A 403 6.08 -20.63 -3.38
C ALA A 403 6.29 -22.15 -3.37
N PRO A 404 6.15 -22.85 -4.51
CA PRO A 404 6.36 -24.29 -4.57
C PRO A 404 7.78 -24.64 -4.13
N GLU A 405 7.85 -25.64 -3.25
CA GLU A 405 9.08 -26.18 -2.68
C GLU A 405 10.03 -26.67 -3.77
N LEU A 406 11.26 -26.16 -3.77
CA LEU A 406 12.34 -26.80 -4.52
C LEU A 406 12.71 -28.11 -3.80
N PRO A 407 12.91 -29.23 -4.50
CA PRO A 407 13.28 -30.49 -3.85
C PRO A 407 14.63 -30.33 -3.13
N GLY A 408 14.64 -30.48 -1.80
CA GLY A 408 15.87 -30.64 -1.01
C GLY A 408 16.17 -29.58 0.07
N SER A 409 15.36 -28.53 0.25
CA SER A 409 15.49 -27.62 1.40
C SER A 409 14.18 -26.88 1.67
N HIS A 410 13.61 -27.06 2.87
CA HIS A 410 12.41 -26.34 3.33
C HIS A 410 12.66 -24.84 3.59
N TRP A 411 13.92 -24.43 3.66
CA TRP A 411 14.35 -23.05 3.86
C TRP A 411 14.19 -22.16 2.62
N ARG A 412 13.64 -20.96 2.84
CA ARG A 412 13.45 -19.93 1.81
C ARG A 412 14.48 -18.82 1.94
N ALA A 413 14.91 -18.25 0.81
CA ALA A 413 15.76 -17.07 0.82
C ALA A 413 15.10 -15.94 1.63
N THR A 414 15.90 -15.26 2.45
CA THR A 414 15.50 -14.13 3.31
C THR A 414 14.56 -14.48 4.47
N GLN A 415 14.31 -15.77 4.71
CA GLN A 415 13.60 -16.24 5.88
C GLN A 415 14.44 -16.01 7.15
N ASP A 416 13.79 -15.53 8.21
CA ASP A 416 14.37 -15.38 9.54
C ASP A 416 14.49 -16.73 10.25
N VAL A 417 15.62 -16.93 10.93
CA VAL A 417 16.00 -18.18 11.60
C VAL A 417 16.73 -17.89 12.90
N PHE A 418 16.71 -18.84 13.81
CA PHE A 418 17.44 -18.81 15.07
C PHE A 418 18.36 -20.02 15.19
N HIS A 419 19.54 -19.81 15.76
CA HIS A 419 20.46 -20.87 16.15
C HIS A 419 20.96 -20.61 17.58
N PRO A 420 21.00 -21.59 18.48
CA PRO A 420 21.37 -21.39 19.88
C PRO A 420 22.74 -20.73 20.07
N ASP A 421 23.74 -21.10 19.26
CA ASP A 421 25.09 -20.55 19.38
C ASP A 421 25.28 -19.17 18.72
N PHE A 422 24.39 -18.76 17.81
CA PHE A 422 24.58 -17.57 16.97
C PHE A 422 23.44 -16.55 17.05
N GLY A 423 22.36 -16.91 17.72
CA GLY A 423 21.17 -16.07 17.87
C GLY A 423 20.35 -15.99 16.57
N HIS A 424 19.71 -14.83 16.39
CA HIS A 424 18.86 -14.52 15.24
C HIS A 424 19.68 -14.26 13.97
N GLY A 425 19.21 -14.76 12.85
CA GLY A 425 19.78 -14.56 11.53
C GLY A 425 18.77 -14.69 10.42
N TRP A 426 19.25 -14.63 9.19
CA TRP A 426 18.42 -14.78 8.01
C TRP A 426 19.14 -15.54 6.90
N ILE A 427 18.37 -16.28 6.12
CA ILE A 427 18.89 -17.16 5.06
C ILE A 427 19.33 -16.33 3.85
N GLN A 428 20.60 -16.43 3.47
CA GLN A 428 21.12 -15.80 2.26
C GLN A 428 20.91 -16.68 1.02
N GLY A 429 20.91 -18.00 1.20
CA GLY A 429 20.67 -18.97 0.13
C GLY A 429 20.59 -20.39 0.68
N SER A 430 19.86 -21.24 -0.04
CA SER A 430 19.67 -22.67 0.24
C SER A 430 19.82 -23.47 -1.05
N GLY A 431 20.37 -24.68 -0.95
CA GLY A 431 20.53 -25.58 -2.09
C GLY A 431 21.61 -26.62 -1.83
N HIS A 432 21.64 -27.68 -2.65
CA HIS A 432 22.65 -28.75 -2.55
C HIS A 432 22.80 -29.36 -1.14
N GLY A 433 21.70 -29.44 -0.37
CA GLY A 433 21.69 -30.00 0.99
C GLY A 433 22.29 -29.08 2.07
N VAL A 434 22.58 -27.82 1.76
CA VAL A 434 23.10 -26.84 2.72
C VAL A 434 22.29 -25.54 2.72
N VAL A 435 22.38 -24.81 3.83
CA VAL A 435 21.79 -23.48 4.00
C VAL A 435 22.83 -22.51 4.54
N SER A 436 22.94 -21.33 3.93
CA SER A 436 23.83 -20.26 4.38
C SER A 436 23.02 -19.18 5.08
N VAL A 437 23.36 -18.93 6.34
CA VAL A 437 22.65 -18.02 7.25
C VAL A 437 23.58 -16.90 7.68
N ARG A 438 23.11 -15.66 7.65
CA ARG A 438 23.80 -14.51 8.22
C ARG A 438 23.14 -14.13 9.55
N PHE A 439 23.93 -14.15 10.62
CA PHE A 439 23.45 -13.85 11.97
C PHE A 439 23.65 -12.38 12.30
N GLU A 440 22.60 -11.58 12.15
CA GLU A 440 22.60 -10.13 12.39
C GLU A 440 21.19 -9.64 12.74
N THR A 441 21.14 -8.58 13.53
CA THR A 441 19.93 -7.84 13.92
C THR A 441 20.24 -6.35 14.03
N ARG A 442 19.23 -5.52 14.32
CA ARG A 442 19.44 -4.11 14.67
C ARG A 442 20.44 -3.94 15.82
N ALA A 443 20.40 -4.81 16.84
CA ALA A 443 21.22 -4.69 18.04
C ALA A 443 22.63 -5.30 17.88
N THR A 444 22.77 -6.39 17.13
CA THR A 444 24.07 -7.07 16.99
C THR A 444 24.98 -6.44 15.93
N GLY A 445 24.43 -5.64 15.01
CA GLY A 445 25.20 -5.04 13.93
C GLY A 445 25.53 -6.04 12.80
N PRO A 446 26.46 -5.69 11.87
CA PRO A 446 26.80 -6.55 10.75
C PRO A 446 27.34 -7.92 11.17
N GLY A 447 26.67 -8.97 10.72
CA GLY A 447 26.93 -10.35 11.12
C GLY A 447 27.92 -11.12 10.24
N LYS A 448 28.27 -12.33 10.67
CA LYS A 448 28.99 -13.32 9.84
C LYS A 448 28.02 -14.31 9.21
N THR A 449 28.36 -14.79 8.01
CA THR A 449 27.66 -15.92 7.37
C THR A 449 28.24 -17.24 7.90
N ARG A 450 27.37 -18.20 8.17
CA ARG A 450 27.72 -19.61 8.43
C ARG A 450 26.86 -20.51 7.55
N THR A 451 27.40 -21.68 7.21
CA THR A 451 26.72 -22.67 6.40
C THR A 451 26.48 -23.92 7.22
N PHE A 452 25.26 -24.45 7.16
CA PHE A 452 24.79 -25.62 7.90
C PHE A 452 24.25 -26.66 6.92
N PRO A 453 24.19 -27.95 7.32
CA PRO A 453 23.30 -28.90 6.68
C PRO A 453 21.86 -28.35 6.63
N ALA A 454 21.12 -28.61 5.55
CA ALA A 454 19.76 -28.11 5.40
C ALA A 454 18.77 -28.71 6.43
N ASP A 455 19.12 -29.85 7.01
CA ASP A 455 18.39 -30.60 8.04
C ASP A 455 18.98 -30.42 9.45
N ASP A 456 19.81 -29.40 9.66
CA ASP A 456 20.37 -29.09 10.98
C ASP A 456 19.25 -28.83 12.01
N SER A 457 19.17 -29.72 13.01
CA SER A 457 18.14 -29.68 14.06
C SER A 457 18.21 -28.45 14.98
N GLN A 458 19.36 -27.75 15.03
CA GLN A 458 19.53 -26.55 15.85
C GLN A 458 19.08 -25.28 15.13
N LEU A 459 18.92 -25.34 13.81
CA LEU A 459 18.44 -24.22 13.01
C LEU A 459 16.91 -24.27 12.93
N VAL A 460 16.24 -23.27 13.49
CA VAL A 460 14.77 -23.21 13.55
C VAL A 460 14.25 -21.90 12.95
N PRO A 461 13.02 -21.84 12.41
CA PRO A 461 12.39 -20.58 12.03
C PRO A 461 12.30 -19.62 13.23
N ALA A 462 12.58 -18.34 13.01
CA ALA A 462 12.50 -17.30 14.04
C ALA A 462 11.35 -16.33 13.79
N ASP A 463 10.86 -15.68 14.85
CA ASP A 463 9.96 -14.54 14.71
C ASP A 463 10.75 -13.36 14.11
N PRO A 464 10.35 -12.82 12.95
CA PRO A 464 11.05 -11.69 12.35
C PRO A 464 11.06 -10.42 13.23
N LEU A 465 10.15 -10.29 14.20
CA LEU A 465 10.13 -9.17 15.15
C LEU A 465 11.38 -9.14 16.06
N ASP A 466 11.99 -10.29 16.34
CA ASP A 466 13.21 -10.36 17.15
C ASP A 466 14.40 -9.63 16.51
N SER A 467 14.37 -9.45 15.19
CA SER A 467 15.38 -8.70 14.44
C SER A 467 15.40 -7.19 14.74
N LEU A 468 14.31 -6.64 15.29
CA LEU A 468 14.19 -5.23 15.70
C LEU A 468 14.88 -4.93 17.03
N ALA A 469 15.09 -5.94 17.88
CA ALA A 469 15.58 -5.75 19.24
C ALA A 469 14.79 -4.69 20.03
N TRP A 470 13.46 -4.79 19.98
CA TRP A 470 12.50 -3.89 20.61
C TRP A 470 11.65 -4.60 21.68
N GLN A 471 12.20 -5.62 22.34
CA GLN A 471 11.45 -6.51 23.21
C GLN A 471 10.70 -5.78 24.32
N ASP A 472 11.32 -4.77 24.95
CA ASP A 472 10.67 -3.97 26.00
C ASP A 472 9.40 -3.29 25.48
N TRP A 473 9.50 -2.64 24.31
CA TRP A 473 8.36 -1.99 23.67
C TRP A 473 7.33 -2.99 23.16
N LEU A 474 7.75 -4.12 22.59
CA LEU A 474 6.82 -5.15 22.10
C LEU A 474 6.04 -5.80 23.25
N ALA A 475 6.68 -6.03 24.40
CA ALA A 475 6.05 -6.59 25.59
C ALA A 475 4.94 -5.68 26.14
N GLU A 476 5.16 -4.36 26.15
CA GLU A 476 4.15 -3.37 26.56
C GLU A 476 2.91 -3.32 25.65
N LYS A 477 3.00 -3.82 24.41
CA LYS A 477 1.92 -3.76 23.40
C LYS A 477 1.15 -5.05 23.22
N LEU A 478 1.63 -6.15 23.81
CA LEU A 478 0.98 -7.47 23.81
C LEU A 478 0.11 -7.70 25.07
N HIS A 479 0.04 -6.69 25.95
CA HIS A 479 -0.90 -6.55 27.05
C HIS A 479 -1.90 -5.43 26.74
#